data_AF-A0A180ETK8-F1
#
_entry.id   AF-A0A180ETK8-F1
#
_cell.length_a   1.000
_cell.length_b   1.000
_cell.length_c   1.000
_cell.angle_alpha   90.00
_cell.angle_beta   90.00
_cell.angle_gamma   90.00
#
_symmetry.space_group_name_H-M   'P 1'
#
loop_
_entity.id
_entity.type
_entity.pdbx_description
1 polymer ?
#
loop_
_entity_poly.entity_id
_entity_poly.type
_entity_poly.pdbx_seq_one_letter_code
_entity_poly.pdbx_strand_id
1 'polypeptide(L)' 'MTYKVSFTPTANDDIAKHRKSGDKQVLKRLERIKIELEKHPETGVGNPNRKKYSYAGC' A
#
# COMPACT_ATOMS: atom_id res chain seq x y z
N MET A 1 15.12 9.96 4.87
CA MET A 1 15.24 8.48 4.96
C MET A 1 14.24 7.91 3.97
N THR A 2 14.66 6.97 3.12
CA THR A 2 13.78 6.38 2.11
C THR A 2 13.54 4.92 2.49
N TYR A 3 12.28 4.54 2.67
CA TYR A 3 11.88 3.19 3.04
C TYR A 3 11.55 2.39 1.78
N LYS A 4 11.86 1.09 1.78
CA LYS A 4 11.52 0.20 0.66
C LYS A 4 10.21 -0.52 0.95
N VAL A 5 9.20 -0.27 0.12
CA VAL A 5 7.91 -0.97 0.20
C VAL A 5 8.01 -2.29 -0.55
N SER A 6 7.83 -3.40 0.16
CA SER A 6 7.74 -4.75 -0.41
C SER A 6 6.29 -5.21 -0.44
N PHE A 7 5.85 -5.75 -1.57
CA PHE A 7 4.51 -6.32 -1.71
C PHE A 7 4.54 -7.83 -1.48
N THR A 8 3.53 -8.35 -0.79
CA THR A 8 3.30 -9.79 -0.69
C THR A 8 2.77 -10.34 -2.01
N PRO A 9 2.92 -11.66 -2.28
CA PRO A 9 2.38 -12.27 -3.49
C PRO A 9 0.87 -12.05 -3.64
N THR A 10 0.11 -12.09 -2.54
CA THR A 10 -1.33 -11.79 -2.52
C THR A 10 -1.62 -10.37 -2.96
N ALA A 11 -0.88 -9.38 -2.43
CA ALA A 11 -1.06 -7.98 -2.83
C ALA A 11 -0.77 -7.76 -4.32
N ASN A 12 0.22 -8.48 -4.87
CA ASN A 12 0.54 -8.39 -6.29
C ASN A 12 -0.57 -8.96 -7.18
N ASP A 13 -1.21 -10.06 -6.75
CA ASP A 13 -2.37 -10.65 -7.42
C ASP A 13 -3.59 -9.72 -7.39
N ASP A 14 -3.87 -9.07 -6.25
CA ASP A 14 -4.95 -8.09 -6.13
C ASP A 14 -4.70 -6.85 -7.01
N ILE A 15 -3.47 -6.33 -7.06
CA ILE A 15 -3.10 -5.24 -7.98
C ILE A 15 -3.31 -5.65 -9.44
N ALA A 16 -2.94 -6.89 -9.80
CA ALA A 16 -3.15 -7.42 -11.15
C ALA A 16 -4.65 -7.53 -11.49
N LYS A 17 -5.51 -7.94 -10.55
CA LYS A 17 -6.97 -7.97 -10.72
C LYS A 17 -7.53 -6.57 -10.94
N HIS A 18 -7.15 -5.59 -10.12
CA HIS A 18 -7.59 -4.20 -10.30
C HIS A 18 -7.15 -3.62 -11.65
N ARG A 19 -5.93 -3.97 -12.09
CA ARG A 19 -5.43 -3.60 -13.43
C ARG A 19 -6.24 -4.25 -14.55
N LYS A 20 -6.59 -5.54 -14.42
CA LYS A 20 -7.41 -6.26 -15.39
C LYS A 20 -8.86 -5.73 -15.45
N SER A 21 -9.40 -5.30 -14.32
CA SER A 21 -10.73 -4.69 -14.21
C SER A 21 -10.82 -3.28 -14.81
N GLY A 22 -9.68 -2.65 -15.16
CA GLY A 22 -9.66 -1.30 -15.72
C GLY A 22 -9.87 -0.19 -14.69
N ASP A 23 -9.79 -0.49 -13.39
CA ASP A 23 -10.01 0.48 -12.33
C ASP A 23 -8.78 1.37 -12.11
N LYS A 24 -8.64 2.35 -13.01
CA LYS A 24 -7.52 3.29 -13.03
C LYS A 24 -7.49 4.18 -11.79
N GLN A 25 -8.63 4.39 -11.13
CA GLN A 25 -8.72 5.22 -9.92
C GLN A 25 -8.10 4.52 -8.72
N VAL A 26 -8.37 3.22 -8.55
CA VAL A 26 -7.73 2.39 -7.52
C VAL A 26 -6.22 2.29 -7.75
N LEU A 27 -5.77 2.08 -8.99
CA LEU A 27 -4.34 2.04 -9.31
C LEU A 27 -3.62 3.36 -8.98
N LYS A 28 -4.20 4.51 -9.33
CA LYS A 28 -3.65 5.83 -8.98
C LYS A 28 -3.56 6.06 -7.48
N ARG A 29 -4.54 5.57 -6.71
CA ARG A 29 -4.50 5.64 -5.25
C ARG A 29 -3.40 4.77 -4.65
N LEU A 30 -3.27 3.53 -5.12
CA LEU A 30 -2.20 2.61 -4.70
C LEU A 30 -0.81 3.20 -4.95
N GLU A 31 -0.60 3.81 -6.12
CA GLU A 31 0.67 4.44 -6.47
C GLU A 31 0.99 5.63 -5.56
N ARG A 32 -0.01 6.48 -5.26
CA ARG A 32 0.15 7.57 -4.28
C ARG A 32 0.51 7.06 -2.89
N ILE A 33 -0.18 6.03 -2.41
CA ILE A 33 0.09 5.42 -1.10
C ILE A 33 1.51 4.84 -1.07
N LYS A 34 1.95 4.16 -2.14
CA LYS A 34 3.32 3.62 -2.23
C LYS A 34 4.37 4.74 -2.10
N ILE A 35 4.26 5.78 -2.94
CA ILE A 35 5.21 6.90 -2.96
C ILE A 35 5.27 7.60 -1.61
N GLU A 36 4.11 7.72 -0.95
CA GLU A 36 4.04 8.32 0.36
C GLU A 36 4.66 7.43 1.43
N LEU A 37 4.35 6.13 1.49
CA LEU A 37 4.94 5.20 2.46
C LEU A 37 6.47 5.11 2.33
N GLU A 38 7.02 5.27 1.12
CA GLU A 38 8.47 5.34 0.90
C GLU A 38 9.11 6.59 1.54
N LYS A 39 8.34 7.67 1.73
CA LYS A 39 8.78 8.94 2.34
C LYS A 39 8.37 9.08 3.81
N HIS A 40 7.16 8.65 4.17
CA HIS A 40 6.49 8.83 5.45
C HIS A 40 5.71 7.54 5.81
N PRO A 41 6.37 6.53 6.41
CA PRO A 41 5.72 5.25 6.72
C PRO A 41 4.69 5.33 7.87
N GLU A 42 4.83 6.31 8.77
CA GLU A 42 4.01 6.42 9.99
C GLU A 42 2.94 7.52 9.89
N THR A 43 2.89 8.29 8.80
CA THR A 43 2.01 9.45 8.64
C THR A 43 1.64 9.69 7.18
N GLY A 44 0.37 9.96 6.87
CA GLY A 44 -0.05 10.35 5.51
C GLY A 44 -1.40 9.79 5.03
N VAL A 45 -1.60 9.80 3.71
CA VAL A 45 -2.74 9.31 2.92
C VAL A 45 -3.08 7.86 3.26
N GLY A 46 -4.31 7.68 3.74
CA GLY A 46 -4.86 6.38 4.11
C GLY A 46 -4.82 6.09 5.61
N ASN A 47 -4.37 7.05 6.44
CA ASN A 47 -4.24 6.90 7.89
C ASN A 47 -3.47 5.62 8.26
N PRO A 48 -2.17 5.55 7.93
CA PRO A 48 -1.33 4.42 8.29
C PRO A 48 -1.34 4.23 9.81
N ASN A 49 -2.12 3.26 10.27
CA ASN A 49 -2.24 2.89 11.66
C ASN A 49 -1.53 1.55 11.87
N ARG A 50 -0.65 1.49 12.87
CA ARG A 50 -0.08 0.22 13.32
C ARG A 50 -1.23 -0.72 13.65
N LYS A 51 -1.27 -1.88 12.99
CA LYS A 51 -2.31 -2.85 13.30
C LYS A 51 -2.07 -3.39 14.70
N LYS A 52 -3.17 -3.68 15.40
CA LYS A 52 -3.16 -4.22 16.77
C LYS A 52 -3.41 -5.73 16.74
N TYR A 53 -3.20 -6.37 17.88
CA TYR A 53 -3.49 -7.81 18.10
C TYR A 53 -2.68 -8.72 17.17
N SER A 54 -3.35 -9.59 16.41
CA SER A 54 -2.74 -10.62 15.56
C SER A 54 -1.92 -10.09 14.38
N TYR A 55 -1.90 -8.77 14.19
CA TYR A 55 -1.15 -8.07 13.15
C TYR A 55 -0.20 -7.03 13.75
N ALA A 56 0.08 -7.09 15.05
CA ALA A 56 1.04 -6.20 15.70
C ALA A 56 2.45 -6.43 15.14
N GLY A 57 3.06 -5.38 14.61
CA GLY A 57 4.35 -5.45 13.91
C GLY A 57 4.25 -5.43 12.38
N CYS A 58 3.02 -5.38 11.83
CA CYS A 58 2.73 -5.05 10.43
C CYS A 58 2.24 -3.61 10.26
#